data_AF-A0A1F0F770-F1
#
_entry.id   AF-A0A1F0F770-F1
#
_cell.length_a   1.000
_cell.length_b   1.000
_cell.length_c   1.000
_cell.angle_alpha   90.00
_cell.angle_beta   90.00
_cell.angle_gamma   90.00
#
_symmetry.space_group_name_H-M   'P 1'
#
loop_
_entity.id
_entity.type
_entity.pdbx_description
1 polymer ?
#
loop_
_entity_poly.entity_id
_entity_poly.type
_entity_poly.pdbx_seq_one_letter_code
_entity_poly.pdbx_strand_id
1 'polypeptide(L)'
;MYDVIVIGAGVTGASIARRLSRYKLNILILEKELDVSMGASKANSAIVHGGYAESHDELRGRICYKGRVEFNKLNQELNFGFLENGSLVLAFDEDDEKELNKLYKMGLENNLDDIEIINQEKLRQIEPNVSDDAISALYCKGAGVCSPYEYVIALVENAIENGAELKLQSEVVDIKKEEDIFKVKTSDDNTYEGKFVINASGLNGAKISSMITETNFTIHPRSGEYLLMQKGTGEKIKQVLFQTPSKKSKGILVTRTYHNNLLLGPDAIDEEEIDLGTHIERLAEIYKLGLKSVKNDVIDLKKFIRSFAGLRPASSTGDFIIENTKTSGFINVVGIQSPGITSSPEVAKIVENILKDLNLKLEDDPSYNPYRKPIIEYKELEDFNKVKDKIDLPLGNPERLVCRCEQVSEKTIRDAMNRGIPCLTFDAIKRRTRSGMGFCQGNFCRQRVLEVMEDETGEKILNRKFDSEHSGISRINKKDINNFIKELEEKNLEE
;
A
#
# COMPACT_ATOMS: atom_id res chain seq x y z
N MET A 1 -2.05 -17.17 26.52
CA MET A 1 -0.67 -17.36 26.02
C MET A 1 -0.75 -17.69 24.54
N TYR A 2 0.00 -16.98 23.71
CA TYR A 2 0.05 -17.13 22.26
C TYR A 2 1.30 -17.89 21.82
N ASP A 3 1.24 -18.56 20.68
CA ASP A 3 2.43 -19.12 20.06
C ASP A 3 3.26 -18.01 19.41
N VAL A 4 2.60 -17.05 18.76
CA VAL A 4 3.25 -15.93 18.08
C VAL A 4 2.49 -14.62 18.31
N ILE A 5 3.20 -13.57 18.72
CA ILE A 5 2.69 -12.18 18.75
C ILE A 5 3.35 -11.39 17.61
N VAL A 6 2.54 -10.78 16.74
CA VAL A 6 2.97 -9.91 15.64
C VAL A 6 2.70 -8.45 16.02
N ILE A 7 3.74 -7.63 16.07
CA ILE A 7 3.63 -6.19 16.38
C ILE A 7 3.59 -5.40 15.07
N GLY A 8 2.41 -4.85 14.74
CA GLY A 8 2.13 -4.04 13.56
C GLY A 8 1.27 -4.77 12.52
N ALA A 9 0.16 -4.16 12.11
CA ALA A 9 -0.75 -4.66 11.07
C ALA A 9 -0.57 -3.90 9.74
N GLY A 10 0.67 -3.57 9.41
CA GLY A 10 1.07 -3.21 8.04
C GLY A 10 1.23 -4.44 7.15
N VAL A 11 1.65 -4.24 5.90
CA VAL A 11 1.76 -5.32 4.89
C VAL A 11 2.67 -6.48 5.35
N THR A 12 3.75 -6.17 6.06
CA THR A 12 4.68 -7.17 6.61
C THR A 12 4.00 -8.04 7.67
N GLY A 13 3.46 -7.43 8.72
CA GLY A 13 2.81 -8.17 9.80
C GLY A 13 1.56 -8.92 9.34
N ALA A 14 0.76 -8.31 8.45
CA ALA A 14 -0.41 -8.96 7.85
C ALA A 14 -0.03 -10.19 7.00
N SER A 15 1.04 -10.10 6.20
CA SER A 15 1.52 -11.23 5.39
C SER A 15 2.02 -12.38 6.28
N ILE A 16 2.74 -12.05 7.35
CA ILE A 16 3.23 -13.01 8.34
C ILE A 16 2.06 -13.68 9.07
N ALA A 17 1.11 -12.91 9.59
CA ALA A 17 -0.03 -13.45 10.33
C ALA A 17 -0.86 -14.40 9.46
N ARG A 18 -1.19 -14.00 8.22
CA ARG A 18 -1.89 -14.88 7.27
C ARG A 18 -1.08 -16.13 6.93
N ARG A 19 0.23 -15.98 6.72
CA ARG A 19 1.09 -17.12 6.38
C ARG A 19 1.11 -18.13 7.52
N LEU A 20 1.16 -17.67 8.77
CA LEU A 20 1.18 -18.52 9.96
C LEU A 20 -0.20 -19.10 10.30
N SER A 21 -1.30 -18.44 9.95
CA SER A 21 -2.66 -18.92 10.24
C SER A 21 -3.06 -20.18 9.47
N ARG A 22 -2.22 -20.68 8.56
CA ARG A 22 -2.37 -22.00 7.94
C ARG A 22 -2.01 -23.16 8.87
N TYR A 23 -1.36 -22.85 10.00
CA TYR A 23 -0.89 -23.81 10.98
C TYR A 23 -1.74 -23.69 12.25
N LYS A 24 -1.78 -24.76 13.06
CA LYS A 24 -2.46 -24.78 14.36
C LYS A 24 -1.70 -23.95 15.40
N LEU A 25 -1.79 -22.63 15.30
CA LEU A 25 -1.10 -21.66 16.14
C LEU A 25 -2.07 -20.64 16.71
N ASN A 26 -1.88 -20.27 17.98
CA ASN A 26 -2.54 -19.11 18.56
C ASN A 26 -1.74 -17.85 18.18
N ILE A 27 -2.27 -17.03 17.29
CA ILE A 27 -1.60 -15.85 16.74
C ILE A 27 -2.30 -14.59 17.23
N LEU A 28 -1.53 -13.64 17.78
CA LEU A 28 -2.01 -12.31 18.14
C LEU A 28 -1.36 -11.24 17.27
N ILE A 29 -2.17 -10.33 16.72
CA ILE A 29 -1.72 -9.14 16.01
C ILE A 29 -2.02 -7.92 16.89
N LEU A 30 -0.99 -7.15 17.24
CA LEU A 30 -1.11 -5.90 17.97
C LEU A 30 -0.90 -4.72 17.01
N GLU A 31 -1.90 -3.86 16.86
CA GLU A 31 -1.85 -2.66 16.03
C GLU A 31 -2.18 -1.45 16.89
N LYS A 32 -1.33 -0.42 16.84
CA LYS A 32 -1.49 0.79 17.64
C LYS A 32 -2.58 1.72 17.11
N GLU A 33 -2.87 1.62 15.82
CA GLU A 33 -3.81 2.51 15.12
C GLU A 33 -5.27 2.02 15.23
N LEU A 34 -6.21 2.86 14.80
CA LEU A 34 -7.66 2.59 14.79
C LEU A 34 -8.12 1.62 13.69
N ASP A 35 -7.21 1.20 12.81
CA ASP A 35 -7.47 0.28 11.70
C ASP A 35 -6.13 -0.34 11.26
N VAL A 36 -6.19 -1.38 10.44
CA VAL A 36 -5.01 -1.97 9.82
C VAL A 36 -4.50 -1.11 8.65
N SER A 37 -3.28 -1.38 8.16
CA SER A 37 -2.65 -0.66 7.04
C SER A 37 -2.38 0.83 7.29
N MET A 38 -2.42 1.31 8.54
CA MET A 38 -2.46 2.74 8.83
C MET A 38 -1.12 3.49 8.74
N GLY A 39 0.00 2.77 8.60
CA GLY A 39 1.35 3.33 8.36
C GLY A 39 1.71 3.45 6.87
N ALA A 40 2.94 3.09 6.52
CA ALA A 40 3.45 3.14 5.14
C ALA A 40 2.58 2.38 4.11
N SER A 41 1.87 1.34 4.55
CA SER A 41 1.07 0.49 3.68
C SER A 41 -0.14 1.19 3.03
N LYS A 42 -0.73 2.24 3.64
CA LYS A 42 -1.82 2.99 3.00
C LYS A 42 -1.36 4.06 2.00
N ALA A 43 -0.08 4.45 2.04
CA ALA A 43 0.43 5.60 1.30
C ALA A 43 1.71 5.23 0.55
N ASN A 44 1.54 4.79 -0.70
CA ASN A 44 2.62 4.41 -1.61
C ASN A 44 2.09 4.42 -3.07
N SER A 45 2.96 4.10 -4.01
CA SER A 45 2.65 4.02 -5.44
C SER A 45 1.77 2.83 -5.83
N ALA A 46 1.54 1.89 -4.91
CA ALA A 46 0.74 0.69 -5.12
C ALA A 46 1.25 -0.25 -6.23
N ILE A 47 2.56 -0.20 -6.50
CA ILE A 47 3.20 -1.02 -7.53
C ILE A 47 3.58 -2.39 -6.97
N VAL A 48 3.28 -3.43 -7.75
CA VAL A 48 3.90 -4.75 -7.66
C VAL A 48 5.12 -4.73 -8.57
N HIS A 49 6.30 -4.48 -8.00
CA HIS A 49 7.54 -4.18 -8.72
C HIS A 49 8.11 -5.41 -9.44
N GLY A 50 8.74 -5.20 -10.61
CA GLY A 50 9.29 -6.30 -11.40
C GLY A 50 10.42 -7.10 -10.72
N GLY A 51 11.28 -6.42 -9.96
CA GLY A 51 12.46 -7.02 -9.31
C GLY A 51 13.80 -6.71 -9.98
N TYR A 52 13.85 -5.72 -10.89
CA TYR A 52 15.04 -5.35 -11.67
C TYR A 52 15.78 -4.10 -11.15
N ALA A 53 15.33 -3.49 -10.05
CA ALA A 53 15.80 -2.18 -9.58
C ALA A 53 16.64 -2.22 -8.29
N GLU A 54 16.77 -3.39 -7.65
CA GLU A 54 17.55 -3.58 -6.42
C GLU A 54 18.58 -4.68 -6.63
N SER A 55 19.79 -4.52 -6.06
CA SER A 55 20.92 -5.43 -6.32
C SER A 55 20.64 -6.83 -5.78
N HIS A 56 21.14 -7.86 -6.47
CA HIS A 56 21.11 -9.24 -5.96
C HIS A 56 21.92 -9.42 -4.66
N ASP A 57 22.90 -8.55 -4.40
CA ASP A 57 23.67 -8.57 -3.16
C ASP A 57 22.81 -8.17 -1.94
N GLU A 58 21.71 -7.45 -2.17
CA GLU A 58 20.75 -7.06 -1.16
C GLU A 58 19.62 -8.10 -1.05
N LEU A 59 19.17 -8.39 0.16
CA LEU A 59 18.05 -9.28 0.43
C LEU A 59 16.80 -8.81 -0.32
N ARG A 60 16.51 -7.51 -0.29
CA ARG A 60 15.35 -6.93 -0.99
C ARG A 60 15.36 -7.19 -2.51
N GLY A 61 16.53 -7.26 -3.15
CA GLY A 61 16.66 -7.62 -4.56
C GLY A 61 16.35 -9.10 -4.79
N ARG A 62 16.95 -9.98 -3.97
CA ARG A 62 16.78 -11.44 -4.08
C ARG A 62 15.35 -11.93 -3.88
N ILE A 63 14.53 -11.20 -3.12
CA ILE A 63 13.18 -11.66 -2.73
C ILE A 63 12.05 -10.95 -3.47
N CYS A 64 12.32 -9.83 -4.15
CA CYS A 64 11.29 -9.06 -4.83
C CYS A 64 10.55 -9.89 -5.89
N TYR A 65 11.29 -10.54 -6.80
CA TYR A 65 10.69 -11.38 -7.84
C TYR A 65 9.91 -12.56 -7.26
N LYS A 66 10.46 -13.24 -6.24
CA LYS A 66 9.80 -14.36 -5.54
C LYS A 66 8.50 -13.93 -4.86
N GLY A 67 8.45 -12.72 -4.31
CA GLY A 67 7.23 -12.14 -3.77
C GLY A 67 6.22 -11.79 -4.86
N ARG A 68 6.66 -11.15 -5.95
CA ARG A 68 5.81 -10.78 -7.10
C ARG A 68 5.04 -11.97 -7.67
N VAL A 69 5.71 -13.10 -7.92
CA VAL A 69 5.08 -14.26 -8.59
C VAL A 69 3.92 -14.86 -7.79
N GLU A 70 3.82 -14.58 -6.49
CA GLU A 70 2.70 -15.01 -5.64
C GLU A 70 1.44 -14.14 -5.80
N PHE A 71 1.54 -12.93 -6.35
CA PHE A 71 0.43 -11.96 -6.35
C PHE A 71 -0.80 -12.43 -7.12
N ASN A 72 -0.62 -13.15 -8.23
CA ASN A 72 -1.74 -13.71 -8.99
C ASN A 72 -2.53 -14.71 -8.15
N LYS A 73 -1.84 -15.66 -7.50
CA LYS A 73 -2.47 -16.64 -6.61
C LYS A 73 -3.11 -15.95 -5.40
N LEU A 74 -2.41 -15.02 -4.76
CA LEU A 74 -2.95 -14.27 -3.64
C LEU A 74 -4.21 -13.49 -4.02
N ASN A 75 -4.27 -12.89 -5.21
CA ASN A 75 -5.44 -12.15 -5.64
C ASN A 75 -6.62 -13.09 -5.98
N GLN A 76 -6.36 -14.28 -6.52
CA GLN A 76 -7.39 -15.31 -6.69
C GLN A 76 -7.97 -15.78 -5.35
N GLU A 77 -7.11 -15.91 -4.34
CA GLU A 77 -7.50 -16.30 -2.99
C GLU A 77 -8.26 -15.18 -2.26
N LEU A 78 -7.77 -13.94 -2.33
CA LEU A 78 -8.18 -12.87 -1.42
C LEU A 78 -9.02 -11.74 -2.04
N ASN A 79 -9.05 -11.66 -3.37
CA ASN A 79 -9.79 -10.67 -4.15
C ASN A 79 -9.53 -9.22 -3.70
N PHE A 80 -8.26 -8.84 -3.54
CA PHE A 80 -7.86 -7.49 -3.08
C PHE A 80 -7.63 -6.50 -4.21
N GLY A 81 -7.67 -6.96 -5.46
CA GLY A 81 -7.42 -6.14 -6.63
C GLY A 81 -5.94 -6.06 -6.95
N PHE A 82 -5.51 -6.94 -7.85
CA PHE A 82 -4.23 -6.92 -8.52
C PHE A 82 -4.46 -6.93 -10.03
N LEU A 83 -3.72 -6.06 -10.72
CA LEU A 83 -3.69 -5.99 -12.18
C LEU A 83 -2.23 -6.14 -12.63
N GLU A 84 -1.94 -7.26 -13.28
CA GLU A 84 -0.65 -7.56 -13.92
C GLU A 84 -0.58 -6.89 -15.30
N ASN A 85 -0.37 -5.57 -15.32
CA ASN A 85 -0.35 -4.76 -16.54
C ASN A 85 1.05 -4.43 -17.08
N GLY A 86 2.09 -4.92 -16.43
CA GLY A 86 3.48 -4.69 -16.76
C GLY A 86 4.00 -3.29 -16.41
N SER A 87 5.32 -3.13 -16.51
CA SER A 87 6.01 -1.87 -16.33
C SER A 87 7.00 -1.58 -17.46
N LEU A 88 7.23 -0.30 -17.72
CA LEU A 88 8.17 0.22 -18.70
C LEU A 88 9.10 1.21 -18.01
N VAL A 89 10.41 0.98 -18.03
CA VAL A 89 11.41 2.00 -17.68
C VAL A 89 11.83 2.68 -18.97
N LEU A 90 11.48 3.95 -19.14
CA LEU A 90 11.65 4.71 -20.36
C LEU A 90 13.06 5.28 -20.47
N ALA A 91 13.66 5.18 -21.65
CA ALA A 91 14.88 5.89 -22.03
C ALA A 91 14.58 7.00 -23.03
N PHE A 92 15.24 8.15 -22.85
CA PHE A 92 15.12 9.34 -23.71
C PHE A 92 16.42 9.66 -24.46
N ASP A 93 17.55 9.09 -24.04
CA ASP A 93 18.86 9.26 -24.66
C ASP A 93 19.76 8.02 -24.49
N GLU A 94 20.96 8.07 -25.06
CA GLU A 94 21.92 6.95 -25.00
C GLU A 94 22.42 6.63 -23.58
N ASP A 95 22.42 7.60 -22.66
CA ASP A 95 22.83 7.37 -21.27
C ASP A 95 21.74 6.62 -20.51
N ASP A 96 20.47 6.94 -20.79
CA ASP A 96 19.34 6.15 -20.31
C ASP A 96 19.38 4.71 -20.82
N GLU A 97 19.72 4.47 -22.09
CA GLU A 97 19.85 3.11 -22.63
C GLU A 97 20.95 2.31 -21.91
N LYS A 98 22.06 2.95 -21.53
CA LYS A 98 23.09 2.31 -20.70
C LYS A 98 22.52 1.91 -19.33
N GLU A 99 21.65 2.73 -18.75
CA GLU A 99 20.98 2.42 -17.50
C GLU A 99 19.97 1.27 -17.65
N LEU A 100 19.19 1.24 -18.73
CA LEU A 100 18.31 0.10 -19.04
C LEU A 100 19.08 -1.22 -19.10
N ASN A 101 20.27 -1.22 -19.70
CA ASN A 101 21.14 -2.39 -19.75
C ASN A 101 21.63 -2.84 -18.36
N LYS A 102 21.87 -1.91 -17.42
CA LYS A 102 22.23 -2.26 -16.04
C LYS A 102 21.03 -2.89 -15.31
N LEU A 103 19.86 -2.26 -15.42
CA LEU A 103 18.62 -2.77 -14.83
C LEU A 103 18.25 -4.14 -15.39
N TYR A 104 18.43 -4.35 -16.70
CA TYR A 104 18.22 -5.66 -17.33
C TYR A 104 19.15 -6.73 -16.73
N LYS A 105 20.46 -6.45 -16.61
CA LYS A 105 21.42 -7.37 -15.99
C LYS A 105 21.09 -7.67 -14.53
N MET A 106 20.76 -6.65 -13.74
CA MET A 106 20.29 -6.83 -12.35
C MET A 106 19.03 -7.70 -12.29
N GLY A 107 18.10 -7.50 -13.22
CA GLY A 107 16.92 -8.36 -13.35
C GLY A 107 17.28 -9.81 -13.61
N LEU A 108 18.22 -10.09 -14.53
CA LEU A 108 18.71 -11.45 -14.78
C LEU A 108 19.40 -12.06 -13.55
N GLU A 109 20.21 -11.30 -12.82
CA GLU A 109 20.85 -11.73 -11.57
C GLU A 109 19.80 -12.04 -10.49
N ASN A 110 18.68 -11.30 -10.46
CA ASN A 110 17.53 -11.59 -9.61
C ASN A 110 16.60 -12.69 -10.15
N ASN A 111 16.98 -13.38 -11.23
CA ASN A 111 16.28 -14.50 -11.87
C ASN A 111 14.97 -14.11 -12.58
N LEU A 112 14.81 -12.85 -12.99
CA LEU A 112 13.66 -12.46 -13.81
C LEU A 112 13.79 -13.09 -15.20
N ASP A 113 12.69 -13.69 -15.66
CA ASP A 113 12.55 -14.36 -16.96
C ASP A 113 11.57 -13.66 -17.91
N ASP A 114 10.95 -12.56 -17.44
CA ASP A 114 9.86 -11.85 -18.11
C ASP A 114 10.20 -10.38 -18.37
N ILE A 115 11.49 -10.10 -18.60
CA ILE A 115 12.02 -8.77 -18.93
C ILE A 115 12.67 -8.74 -20.32
N GLU A 116 12.50 -7.64 -21.03
CA GLU A 116 13.14 -7.39 -22.32
C GLU A 116 13.40 -5.89 -22.52
N ILE A 117 14.51 -5.54 -23.19
CA ILE A 117 14.69 -4.17 -23.70
C ILE A 117 14.01 -4.09 -25.05
N ILE A 118 13.09 -3.13 -25.21
CA ILE A 118 12.29 -2.92 -26.41
C ILE A 118 12.62 -1.59 -27.06
N ASN A 119 12.53 -1.55 -28.39
CA ASN A 119 12.72 -0.32 -29.17
C ASN A 119 11.47 0.57 -29.15
N GLN A 120 11.59 1.79 -29.70
CA GLN A 120 10.52 2.77 -29.78
C GLN A 120 9.24 2.24 -30.46
N GLU A 121 9.37 1.47 -31.54
CA GLU A 121 8.21 0.95 -32.28
C GLU A 121 7.38 0.02 -31.39
N LYS A 122 8.04 -0.96 -30.75
CA LYS A 122 7.39 -1.90 -29.84
C LYS A 122 6.85 -1.20 -28.59
N LEU A 123 7.59 -0.22 -28.06
CA LEU A 123 7.16 0.62 -26.94
C LEU A 123 5.82 1.29 -27.24
N ARG A 124 5.67 1.94 -28.40
CA ARG A 124 4.42 2.61 -28.81
C ARG A 124 3.28 1.64 -29.12
N GLN A 125 3.57 0.41 -29.51
CA GLN A 125 2.55 -0.64 -29.66
C GLN A 125 1.99 -1.08 -28.29
N ILE A 126 2.85 -1.20 -27.28
CA ILE A 126 2.48 -1.59 -25.91
C ILE A 126 1.75 -0.43 -25.21
N GLU A 127 2.36 0.76 -25.20
CA GLU A 127 1.83 1.97 -24.58
C GLU A 127 1.66 3.10 -25.61
N PRO A 128 0.48 3.23 -26.26
CA PRO A 128 0.25 4.23 -27.31
C PRO A 128 0.35 5.70 -26.84
N ASN A 129 0.21 5.93 -25.54
CA ASN A 129 0.21 7.26 -24.93
C ASN A 129 1.54 7.64 -24.27
N VAL A 130 2.58 6.82 -24.44
CA VAL A 130 3.96 7.15 -24.04
C VAL A 130 4.46 8.38 -24.80
N SER A 131 5.37 9.12 -24.17
CA SER A 131 6.02 10.29 -24.78
C SER A 131 6.64 9.96 -26.13
N ASP A 132 6.54 10.90 -27.08
CA ASP A 132 7.17 10.77 -28.39
C ASP A 132 8.70 10.83 -28.30
N ASP A 133 9.24 11.40 -27.23
CA ASP A 133 10.69 11.51 -26.97
C ASP A 133 11.30 10.22 -26.42
N ALA A 134 10.48 9.25 -25.99
CA ALA A 134 10.99 7.97 -25.49
C ALA A 134 11.51 7.12 -26.67
N ILE A 135 12.77 6.71 -26.61
CA ILE A 135 13.47 6.01 -27.70
C ILE A 135 13.54 4.49 -27.51
N SER A 136 13.47 4.02 -26.26
CA SER A 136 13.44 2.60 -25.90
C SER A 136 12.94 2.43 -24.46
N ALA A 137 12.72 1.18 -24.04
CA ALA A 137 12.34 0.89 -22.66
C ALA A 137 12.80 -0.49 -22.18
N LEU A 138 13.03 -0.65 -20.87
CA LEU A 138 13.03 -1.96 -20.23
C LEU A 138 11.58 -2.32 -19.88
N TYR A 139 11.04 -3.33 -20.55
CA TYR A 139 9.72 -3.87 -20.31
C TYR A 139 9.79 -5.05 -19.34
N CYS A 140 8.94 -5.03 -18.30
CA CYS A 140 8.71 -6.17 -17.42
C CYS A 140 7.24 -6.55 -17.48
N LYS A 141 6.95 -7.76 -17.97
CA LYS A 141 5.58 -8.18 -18.24
C LYS A 141 4.77 -8.39 -16.98
N GLY A 142 5.33 -9.07 -15.97
CA GLY A 142 4.55 -9.47 -14.80
C GLY A 142 4.56 -8.48 -13.64
N ALA A 143 5.16 -7.29 -13.80
CA ALA A 143 4.93 -6.17 -12.88
C ALA A 143 3.48 -5.69 -12.98
N GLY A 144 3.04 -4.88 -12.01
CA GLY A 144 1.72 -4.30 -12.11
C GLY A 144 1.31 -3.42 -10.94
N VAL A 145 0.00 -3.32 -10.71
CA VAL A 145 -0.58 -2.46 -9.67
C VAL A 145 -1.57 -3.23 -8.82
N CYS A 146 -1.61 -2.95 -7.52
CA CYS A 146 -2.63 -3.48 -6.63
C CYS A 146 -3.35 -2.35 -5.87
N SER A 147 -4.41 -2.67 -5.13
CA SER A 147 -4.89 -1.77 -4.08
C SER A 147 -4.16 -2.07 -2.77
N PRO A 148 -3.31 -1.16 -2.25
CA PRO A 148 -2.35 -1.52 -1.21
C PRO A 148 -3.02 -1.70 0.15
N TYR A 149 -4.05 -0.90 0.46
CA TYR A 149 -4.84 -1.06 1.68
C TYR A 149 -5.82 -2.24 1.58
N GLU A 150 -6.45 -2.49 0.43
CA GLU A 150 -7.29 -3.69 0.27
C GLU A 150 -6.47 -4.97 0.39
N TYR A 151 -5.22 -4.98 -0.09
CA TYR A 151 -4.31 -6.10 0.09
C TYR A 151 -4.05 -6.39 1.56
N VAL A 152 -3.67 -5.39 2.36
CA VAL A 152 -3.43 -5.56 3.79
C VAL A 152 -4.71 -5.95 4.54
N ILE A 153 -5.84 -5.31 4.24
CA ILE A 153 -7.14 -5.64 4.85
C ILE A 153 -7.49 -7.10 4.55
N ALA A 154 -7.38 -7.54 3.29
CA ALA A 154 -7.71 -8.90 2.91
C ALA A 154 -6.80 -9.95 3.57
N LEU A 155 -5.51 -9.64 3.73
CA LEU A 155 -4.57 -10.48 4.48
C LEU A 155 -5.01 -10.66 5.95
N VAL A 156 -5.35 -9.57 6.63
CA VAL A 156 -5.75 -9.62 8.04
C VAL A 156 -7.13 -10.25 8.23
N GLU A 157 -8.12 -9.91 7.39
CA GLU A 157 -9.44 -10.55 7.42
C GLU A 157 -9.31 -12.07 7.25
N ASN A 158 -8.49 -12.53 6.30
CA ASN A 158 -8.28 -13.96 6.10
C ASN A 158 -7.50 -14.61 7.26
N ALA A 159 -6.54 -13.91 7.88
CA ALA A 159 -5.88 -14.41 9.09
C ALA A 159 -6.88 -14.60 10.24
N ILE A 160 -7.79 -13.64 10.43
CA ILE A 160 -8.84 -13.70 11.47
C ILE A 160 -9.84 -14.83 11.20
N GLU A 161 -10.27 -14.98 9.94
CA GLU A 161 -11.16 -16.10 9.55
C GLU A 161 -10.52 -17.47 9.81
N ASN A 162 -9.19 -17.54 9.82
CA ASN A 162 -8.40 -18.71 10.18
C ASN A 162 -7.90 -18.71 11.65
N GLY A 163 -8.52 -17.92 12.52
CA GLY A 163 -8.32 -18.01 13.98
C GLY A 163 -7.27 -17.07 14.58
N ALA A 164 -6.64 -16.18 13.80
CA ALA A 164 -5.79 -15.14 14.36
C ALA A 164 -6.61 -14.08 15.11
N GLU A 165 -6.07 -13.55 16.20
CA GLU A 165 -6.70 -12.47 16.96
C GLU A 165 -6.06 -11.12 16.62
N LEU A 166 -6.89 -10.09 16.42
CA LEU A 166 -6.45 -8.72 16.19
C LEU A 166 -6.85 -7.83 17.37
N LYS A 167 -5.90 -7.06 17.89
CA LYS A 167 -6.14 -5.95 18.82
C LYS A 167 -5.68 -4.64 18.20
N LEU A 168 -6.65 -3.79 17.87
CA LEU A 168 -6.43 -2.41 17.47
C LEU A 168 -6.24 -1.53 18.71
N GLN A 169 -5.69 -0.32 18.53
CA GLN A 169 -5.40 0.62 19.62
C GLN A 169 -4.47 0.06 20.71
N SER A 170 -3.68 -0.95 20.38
CA SER A 170 -2.78 -1.65 21.30
C SER A 170 -1.33 -1.27 21.00
N GLU A 171 -0.95 -0.04 21.33
CA GLU A 171 0.45 0.40 21.18
C GLU A 171 1.34 -0.36 22.16
N VAL A 172 2.32 -1.09 21.65
CA VAL A 172 3.32 -1.76 22.49
C VAL A 172 4.28 -0.72 23.07
N VAL A 173 4.40 -0.72 24.40
CA VAL A 173 5.20 0.27 25.16
C VAL A 173 6.34 -0.35 25.96
N ASP A 174 6.28 -1.64 26.26
CA ASP A 174 7.34 -2.39 26.95
C ASP A 174 7.32 -3.86 26.52
N ILE A 175 8.49 -4.48 26.44
CA ILE A 175 8.66 -5.90 26.13
C ILE A 175 9.69 -6.46 27.09
N LYS A 176 9.34 -7.54 27.77
CA LYS A 176 10.26 -8.29 28.65
C LYS A 176 10.27 -9.75 28.25
N LYS A 177 11.40 -10.39 28.46
CA LYS A 177 11.52 -11.85 28.36
C LYS A 177 11.80 -12.41 29.75
N GLU A 178 10.90 -13.27 30.22
CA GLU A 178 11.05 -14.00 31.47
C GLU A 178 11.11 -15.49 31.12
N GLU A 179 12.24 -16.13 31.42
CA GLU A 179 12.55 -17.50 30.95
C GLU A 179 12.40 -17.58 29.41
N ASP A 180 11.47 -18.40 28.92
CA ASP A 180 11.19 -18.60 27.49
C ASP A 180 9.90 -17.90 27.02
N ILE A 181 9.34 -16.99 27.83
CA ILE A 181 8.08 -16.28 27.54
C ILE A 181 8.33 -14.79 27.39
N PHE A 182 7.80 -14.21 26.33
CA PHE A 182 7.73 -12.77 26.15
C PHE A 182 6.46 -12.21 26.79
N LYS A 183 6.62 -11.16 27.59
CA LYS A 183 5.54 -10.32 28.11
C LYS A 183 5.55 -9.00 27.35
N VAL A 184 4.52 -8.78 26.55
CA VAL A 184 4.34 -7.60 25.70
C VAL A 184 3.28 -6.72 26.35
N LYS A 185 3.69 -5.55 26.86
CA LYS A 185 2.80 -4.58 27.50
C LYS A 185 2.33 -3.54 26.49
N THR A 186 1.05 -3.23 26.53
CA THR A 186 0.43 -2.18 25.69
C THR A 186 0.06 -0.93 26.49
N SER A 187 -0.19 0.18 25.80
CA SER A 187 -0.44 1.50 26.39
C SER A 187 -1.74 1.60 27.19
N ASP A 188 -2.66 0.66 27.00
CA ASP A 188 -3.89 0.46 27.77
C ASP A 188 -3.70 -0.45 29.01
N ASP A 189 -2.45 -0.67 29.42
CA ASP A 189 -2.02 -1.50 30.55
C ASP A 189 -2.32 -3.00 30.42
N ASN A 190 -2.78 -3.47 29.26
CA ASN A 190 -2.86 -4.90 28.99
C ASN A 190 -1.46 -5.52 28.84
N THR A 191 -1.34 -6.81 29.17
CA THR A 191 -0.12 -7.60 28.99
C THR A 191 -0.46 -8.90 28.28
N TYR A 192 0.25 -9.18 27.20
CA TYR A 192 0.09 -10.39 26.40
C TYR A 192 1.34 -11.25 26.51
N GLU A 193 1.13 -12.56 26.66
CA GLU A 193 2.22 -13.53 26.78
C GLU A 193 2.35 -14.35 25.50
N GLY A 194 3.56 -14.41 24.93
CA GLY A 194 3.85 -15.14 23.70
C GLY A 194 5.16 -15.90 23.75
N LYS A 195 5.26 -17.02 23.04
CA LYS A 195 6.53 -17.76 22.89
C LYS A 195 7.48 -17.07 21.92
N PHE A 196 6.93 -16.51 20.85
CA PHE A 196 7.66 -15.74 19.84
C PHE A 196 7.04 -14.36 19.66
N VAL A 197 7.88 -13.37 19.37
CA VAL A 197 7.46 -11.99 19.06
C VAL A 197 8.09 -11.56 17.76
N ILE A 198 7.27 -11.04 16.85
CA ILE A 198 7.69 -10.58 15.54
C ILE A 198 7.49 -9.06 15.48
N ASN A 199 8.60 -8.33 15.35
CA ASN A 199 8.60 -6.89 15.21
C ASN A 199 8.44 -6.50 13.73
N ALA A 200 7.21 -6.15 13.34
CA ALA A 200 6.84 -5.66 12.01
C ALA A 200 6.34 -4.20 12.07
N SER A 201 6.87 -3.39 12.99
CA SER A 201 6.34 -2.09 13.39
C SER A 201 6.72 -0.89 12.49
N GLY A 202 7.23 -1.16 11.28
CA GLY A 202 7.54 -0.16 10.26
C GLY A 202 8.52 0.92 10.75
N LEU A 203 8.09 2.19 10.73
CA LEU A 203 8.90 3.32 11.21
C LEU A 203 9.31 3.19 12.69
N ASN A 204 8.56 2.45 13.50
CA ASN A 204 8.88 2.21 14.90
C ASN A 204 9.79 0.97 15.10
N GLY A 205 10.28 0.37 14.01
CA GLY A 205 11.06 -0.87 14.03
C GLY A 205 12.23 -0.85 15.01
N ALA A 206 13.08 0.17 14.92
CA ALA A 206 14.20 0.34 15.83
C ALA A 206 13.74 0.61 17.28
N LYS A 207 12.71 1.43 17.48
CA LYS A 207 12.14 1.73 18.82
C LYS A 207 11.68 0.46 19.52
N ILE A 208 10.92 -0.40 18.83
CA ILE A 208 10.41 -1.67 19.38
C ILE A 208 11.56 -2.66 19.62
N SER A 209 12.53 -2.76 18.70
CA SER A 209 13.70 -3.63 18.86
C SER A 209 14.49 -3.26 20.13
N SER A 210 14.74 -1.97 20.34
CA SER A 210 15.48 -1.45 21.49
C SER A 210 14.81 -1.67 22.86
N MET A 211 13.54 -2.08 22.90
CA MET A 211 12.87 -2.40 24.17
C MET A 211 13.42 -3.68 24.81
N ILE A 212 13.98 -4.61 24.02
CA ILE A 212 14.32 -5.96 24.50
C ILE A 212 15.69 -6.46 24.04
N THR A 213 16.32 -5.83 23.05
CA THR A 213 17.61 -6.29 22.52
C THR A 213 18.48 -5.13 22.04
N GLU A 214 19.79 -5.36 22.00
CA GLU A 214 20.77 -4.41 21.45
C GLU A 214 20.45 -4.16 19.96
N THR A 215 20.24 -2.90 19.61
CA THR A 215 19.78 -2.51 18.27
C THR A 215 20.81 -1.61 17.62
N ASN A 216 21.54 -2.14 16.64
CA ASN A 216 22.68 -1.48 15.97
C ASN A 216 22.31 -0.89 14.60
N PHE A 217 21.03 -0.55 14.41
CA PHE A 217 20.52 0.10 13.20
C PHE A 217 19.51 1.19 13.58
N THR A 218 19.31 2.14 12.68
CA THR A 218 18.23 3.14 12.78
C THR A 218 17.23 2.96 11.66
N ILE A 219 15.99 3.41 11.91
CA ILE A 219 14.94 3.52 10.90
C ILE A 219 14.57 5.00 10.78
N HIS A 220 14.64 5.56 9.58
CA HIS A 220 14.29 6.95 9.30
C HIS A 220 13.20 7.03 8.23
N PRO A 221 12.36 8.09 8.27
CA PRO A 221 11.33 8.30 7.26
C PRO A 221 11.93 8.82 5.95
N ARG A 222 11.62 8.14 4.85
CA ARG A 222 11.82 8.68 3.49
C ARG A 222 10.48 9.01 2.87
N SER A 223 10.20 10.30 2.69
CA SER A 223 8.94 10.78 2.15
C SER A 223 8.83 10.58 0.63
N GLY A 224 7.60 10.69 0.15
CA GLY A 224 7.26 10.69 -1.26
C GLY A 224 5.85 11.21 -1.43
N GLU A 225 5.69 12.26 -2.22
CA GLU A 225 4.41 12.91 -2.48
C GLU A 225 3.76 12.45 -3.78
N TYR A 226 2.44 12.47 -3.84
CA TYR A 226 1.69 11.97 -4.96
C TYR A 226 0.56 12.91 -5.37
N LEU A 227 0.33 13.01 -6.68
CA LEU A 227 -0.88 13.57 -7.26
C LEU A 227 -1.82 12.45 -7.67
N LEU A 228 -3.07 12.52 -7.21
CA LEU A 228 -4.13 11.60 -7.59
C LEU A 228 -5.23 12.32 -8.37
N MET A 229 -5.54 11.78 -9.54
CA MET A 229 -6.58 12.28 -10.43
C MET A 229 -7.89 11.49 -10.27
N GLN A 230 -8.97 12.03 -10.83
CA GLN A 230 -10.29 11.41 -10.80
C GLN A 230 -10.28 10.00 -11.43
N LYS A 231 -11.13 9.10 -10.93
CA LYS A 231 -11.40 7.78 -11.53
C LYS A 231 -11.76 7.92 -13.02
N GLY A 232 -11.26 7.00 -13.85
CA GLY A 232 -11.39 7.01 -15.31
C GLY A 232 -10.20 7.64 -16.03
N THR A 233 -9.50 8.60 -15.40
CA THR A 233 -8.30 9.22 -16.01
C THR A 233 -7.16 8.24 -16.25
N GLY A 234 -7.08 7.15 -15.47
CA GLY A 234 -6.07 6.12 -15.63
C GLY A 234 -6.25 5.25 -16.88
N GLU A 235 -7.39 5.31 -17.58
CA GLU A 235 -7.63 4.51 -18.79
C GLU A 235 -6.69 4.86 -19.95
N LYS A 236 -6.12 6.08 -19.93
CA LYS A 236 -5.12 6.51 -20.90
C LYS A 236 -3.77 5.82 -20.73
N ILE A 237 -3.52 5.16 -19.60
CA ILE A 237 -2.23 4.51 -19.30
C ILE A 237 -2.47 3.01 -19.10
N LYS A 238 -1.76 2.19 -19.87
CA LYS A 238 -1.87 0.74 -19.81
C LYS A 238 -0.81 0.14 -18.89
N GLN A 239 0.42 0.64 -18.90
CA GLN A 239 1.55 0.13 -18.12
C GLN A 239 1.92 1.04 -16.95
N VAL A 240 2.72 0.54 -16.01
CA VAL A 240 3.42 1.42 -15.05
C VAL A 240 4.61 2.05 -15.77
N LEU A 241 4.59 3.38 -15.97
CA LEU A 241 5.68 4.09 -16.64
C LEU A 241 6.64 4.66 -15.61
N PHE A 242 7.90 4.25 -15.69
CA PHE A 242 9.01 4.77 -14.90
C PHE A 242 9.94 5.57 -15.80
N GLN A 243 10.49 6.65 -15.28
CA GLN A 243 11.70 7.25 -15.85
C GLN A 243 12.93 6.51 -15.33
N THR A 244 13.98 6.45 -16.13
CA THR A 244 15.30 5.99 -15.68
C THR A 244 15.75 6.78 -14.44
N PRO A 245 16.35 6.10 -13.43
CA PRO A 245 16.96 6.79 -12.32
C PRO A 245 18.08 7.72 -12.80
N SER A 246 18.11 8.94 -12.29
CA SER A 246 19.17 9.92 -12.55
C SER A 246 19.88 10.30 -11.25
N LYS A 247 20.99 11.04 -11.36
CA LYS A 247 21.68 11.62 -10.19
C LYS A 247 20.79 12.58 -9.37
N LYS A 248 19.69 13.10 -9.94
CA LYS A 248 18.80 14.09 -9.30
C LYS A 248 17.49 13.48 -8.78
N SER A 249 17.06 12.34 -9.30
CA SER A 249 15.78 11.72 -8.95
C SER A 249 15.82 10.22 -9.24
N LYS A 250 15.15 9.41 -8.42
CA LYS A 250 14.92 7.98 -8.68
C LYS A 250 13.94 7.72 -9.84
N GLY A 251 13.50 8.77 -10.52
CA GLY A 251 12.49 8.74 -11.57
C GLY A 251 11.09 8.97 -10.99
N ILE A 252 10.29 9.83 -11.63
CA ILE A 252 8.85 9.92 -11.37
C ILE A 252 8.16 8.82 -12.17
N LEU A 253 7.13 8.22 -11.58
CA LEU A 253 6.25 7.30 -12.29
C LEU A 253 4.92 7.95 -12.64
N VAL A 254 4.37 7.50 -13.77
CA VAL A 254 2.99 7.77 -14.19
C VAL A 254 2.30 6.43 -14.35
N THR A 255 1.22 6.22 -13.62
CA THR A 255 0.51 4.93 -13.62
C THR A 255 -0.98 5.12 -13.39
N ARG A 256 -1.76 4.10 -13.76
CA ARG A 256 -3.10 3.91 -13.21
C ARG A 256 -3.04 3.23 -11.84
N THR A 257 -4.02 3.51 -10.99
CA THR A 257 -4.34 2.66 -9.85
C THR A 257 -5.20 1.48 -10.30
N TYR A 258 -5.35 0.46 -9.44
CA TYR A 258 -6.29 -0.64 -9.68
C TYR A 258 -7.71 -0.15 -10.00
N HIS A 259 -8.13 0.96 -9.39
CA HIS A 259 -9.46 1.57 -9.56
C HIS A 259 -9.50 2.69 -10.63
N ASN A 260 -8.56 2.72 -11.58
CA ASN A 260 -8.53 3.63 -12.74
C ASN A 260 -8.35 5.12 -12.41
N ASN A 261 -7.79 5.47 -11.26
CA ASN A 261 -7.28 6.82 -11.05
C ASN A 261 -5.90 6.94 -11.72
N LEU A 262 -5.60 8.07 -12.36
CA LEU A 262 -4.21 8.39 -12.73
C LEU A 262 -3.45 8.83 -11.46
N LEU A 263 -2.24 8.31 -11.28
CA LEU A 263 -1.36 8.57 -10.16
C LEU A 263 0.01 9.00 -10.70
N LEU A 264 0.52 10.11 -10.16
CA LEU A 264 1.86 10.61 -10.44
C LEU A 264 2.65 10.71 -9.13
N GLY A 265 3.95 10.48 -9.21
CA GLY A 265 4.87 10.58 -8.09
C GLY A 265 5.78 9.36 -8.02
N PRO A 266 6.22 8.96 -6.83
CA PRO A 266 6.61 9.91 -5.81
C PRO A 266 7.92 10.60 -6.16
N ASP A 267 8.15 11.77 -5.58
CA ASP A 267 9.51 12.20 -5.31
C ASP A 267 10.15 11.36 -4.18
N ALA A 268 11.39 11.67 -3.80
CA ALA A 268 12.07 10.95 -2.74
C ALA A 268 12.97 11.90 -1.94
N ILE A 269 12.57 12.18 -0.70
CA ILE A 269 13.31 13.05 0.22
C ILE A 269 13.52 12.28 1.53
N ASP A 270 14.76 12.26 2.02
CA ASP A 270 15.07 11.76 3.36
C ASP A 270 14.70 12.85 4.36
N GLU A 271 13.74 12.54 5.24
CA GLU A 271 13.23 13.51 6.22
C GLU A 271 13.89 13.26 7.58
N GLU A 272 14.14 14.32 8.34
CA GLU A 272 14.56 14.20 9.74
C GLU A 272 13.38 13.84 10.64
N GLU A 273 12.18 14.32 10.30
CA GLU A 273 10.96 14.14 11.07
C GLU A 273 9.83 13.53 10.22
N ILE A 274 8.79 13.03 10.89
CA ILE A 274 7.60 12.49 10.24
C ILE A 274 6.76 13.66 9.73
N ASP A 275 6.82 13.92 8.42
CA ASP A 275 5.89 14.81 7.72
C ASP A 275 5.01 14.03 6.73
N LEU A 276 3.70 14.11 6.93
CA LEU A 276 2.68 13.50 6.08
C LEU A 276 1.93 14.54 5.22
N GLY A 277 2.36 15.80 5.30
CA GLY A 277 1.85 16.90 4.51
C GLY A 277 2.25 16.79 3.04
N THR A 278 1.73 17.70 2.22
CA THR A 278 2.14 17.82 0.81
C THR A 278 2.42 19.27 0.45
N HIS A 279 3.35 19.50 -0.47
CA HIS A 279 3.90 20.82 -0.78
C HIS A 279 3.71 21.15 -2.25
N ILE A 280 3.26 22.37 -2.56
CA ILE A 280 2.90 22.74 -3.94
C ILE A 280 4.11 22.70 -4.89
N GLU A 281 5.30 23.06 -4.40
CA GLU A 281 6.54 23.06 -5.16
C GLU A 281 6.95 21.62 -5.54
N ARG A 282 6.82 20.68 -4.60
CA ARG A 282 7.11 19.25 -4.82
C ARG A 282 6.12 18.65 -5.83
N LEU A 283 4.83 18.92 -5.65
CA LEU A 283 3.79 18.46 -6.57
C LEU A 283 3.91 19.07 -7.97
N ALA A 284 4.34 20.34 -8.08
CA ALA A 284 4.60 20.98 -9.35
C ALA A 284 5.76 20.31 -10.11
N GLU A 285 6.84 19.96 -9.40
CA GLU A 285 7.97 19.23 -10.02
C GLU A 285 7.57 17.79 -10.40
N ILE A 286 6.79 17.09 -9.56
CA ILE A 286 6.22 15.77 -9.89
C ILE A 286 5.37 15.85 -11.16
N TYR A 287 4.51 16.86 -11.28
CA TYR A 287 3.70 17.08 -12.47
C TYR A 287 4.56 17.32 -13.71
N LYS A 288 5.52 18.25 -13.62
CA LYS A 288 6.44 18.59 -14.72
C LYS A 288 7.24 17.38 -15.20
N LEU A 289 7.78 16.59 -14.27
CA LEU A 289 8.50 15.38 -14.62
C LEU A 289 7.55 14.32 -15.18
N GLY A 290 6.35 14.15 -14.63
CA GLY A 290 5.34 13.22 -15.14
C GLY A 290 4.97 13.49 -16.61
N LEU A 291 4.87 14.76 -17.02
CA LEU A 291 4.63 15.14 -18.42
C LEU A 291 5.67 14.60 -19.40
N LYS A 292 6.91 14.36 -18.96
CA LYS A 292 7.96 13.79 -19.83
C LYS A 292 7.69 12.34 -20.23
N SER A 293 6.89 11.60 -19.46
CA SER A 293 6.67 10.17 -19.67
C SER A 293 5.55 9.87 -20.67
N VAL A 294 4.71 10.86 -20.99
CA VAL A 294 3.44 10.67 -21.70
C VAL A 294 3.20 11.80 -22.69
N LYS A 295 2.23 11.61 -23.59
CA LYS A 295 1.76 12.69 -24.48
C LYS A 295 1.04 13.80 -23.72
N ASN A 296 1.04 15.00 -24.30
CA ASN A 296 0.56 16.23 -23.67
C ASN A 296 -0.91 16.19 -23.20
N ASP A 297 -1.78 15.38 -23.82
CA ASP A 297 -3.20 15.32 -23.48
C ASP A 297 -3.54 14.26 -22.41
N VAL A 298 -2.54 13.50 -21.94
CA VAL A 298 -2.75 12.37 -21.02
C VAL A 298 -3.05 12.87 -19.60
N ILE A 299 -2.27 13.83 -19.10
CA ILE A 299 -2.40 14.34 -17.73
C ILE A 299 -3.22 15.64 -17.76
N ASP A 300 -4.42 15.61 -17.16
CA ASP A 300 -5.25 16.80 -16.97
C ASP A 300 -5.34 17.19 -15.48
N LEU A 301 -4.61 18.23 -15.07
CA LEU A 301 -4.66 18.75 -13.69
C LEU A 301 -6.05 19.25 -13.28
N LYS A 302 -6.92 19.61 -14.24
CA LYS A 302 -8.33 19.96 -13.93
C LYS A 302 -9.09 18.75 -13.40
N LYS A 303 -8.58 17.52 -13.57
CA LYS A 303 -9.09 16.28 -12.95
C LYS A 303 -8.41 15.89 -11.63
N PHE A 304 -7.51 16.71 -11.08
CA PHE A 304 -6.96 16.50 -9.75
C PHE A 304 -8.06 16.39 -8.69
N ILE A 305 -7.94 15.39 -7.81
CA ILE A 305 -8.88 15.18 -6.69
C ILE A 305 -8.21 15.23 -5.32
N ARG A 306 -6.93 14.86 -5.20
CA ARG A 306 -6.22 14.80 -3.90
C ARG A 306 -4.70 14.63 -4.07
N SER A 307 -3.94 15.11 -3.10
CA SER A 307 -2.54 14.74 -2.87
C SER A 307 -2.37 13.94 -1.57
N PHE A 308 -1.29 13.16 -1.47
CA PHE A 308 -0.88 12.53 -0.22
C PHE A 308 0.63 12.31 -0.20
N ALA A 309 1.20 12.19 1.01
CA ALA A 309 2.56 11.73 1.22
C ALA A 309 2.57 10.34 1.86
N GLY A 310 3.58 9.55 1.50
CA GLY A 310 3.90 8.27 2.13
C GLY A 310 5.31 8.28 2.70
N LEU A 311 5.51 7.60 3.82
CA LEU A 311 6.81 7.50 4.48
C LEU A 311 7.30 6.07 4.43
N ARG A 312 8.44 5.85 3.77
CA ARG A 312 9.11 4.54 3.73
C ARG A 312 9.98 4.40 4.98
N PRO A 313 9.96 3.24 5.66
CA PRO A 313 10.82 2.98 6.81
C PRO A 313 12.21 2.55 6.34
N ALA A 314 13.04 3.51 5.93
CA ALA A 314 14.38 3.25 5.43
C ALA A 314 15.34 2.89 6.56
N SER A 315 16.12 1.83 6.39
CA SER A 315 17.12 1.39 7.36
C SER A 315 18.47 2.03 7.10
N SER A 316 19.25 2.24 8.17
CA SER A 316 20.66 2.64 8.05
C SER A 316 21.55 1.58 7.39
N THR A 317 21.08 0.32 7.30
CA THR A 317 21.78 -0.77 6.62
C THR A 317 21.60 -0.75 5.10
N GLY A 318 20.65 0.03 4.59
CA GLY A 318 20.30 0.06 3.17
C GLY A 318 19.46 -1.13 2.71
N ASP A 319 19.23 -2.14 3.55
CA ASP A 319 18.54 -3.39 3.18
C ASP A 319 17.49 -3.79 4.24
N PHE A 320 16.67 -4.79 3.90
CA PHE A 320 15.70 -5.38 4.82
C PHE A 320 16.41 -6.12 5.95
N ILE A 321 15.91 -5.94 7.17
CA ILE A 321 16.43 -6.61 8.36
C ILE A 321 15.40 -7.65 8.78
N ILE A 322 15.70 -8.93 8.49
CA ILE A 322 14.84 -10.08 8.80
C ILE A 322 15.68 -11.13 9.52
N GLU A 323 15.60 -11.15 10.86
CA GLU A 323 16.52 -11.94 11.68
C GLU A 323 15.91 -12.33 13.02
N ASN A 324 16.34 -13.48 13.55
CA ASN A 324 16.24 -13.76 14.98
C ASN A 324 17.33 -12.96 15.70
N THR A 325 16.92 -12.16 16.68
CA THR A 325 17.86 -11.29 17.40
C THR A 325 18.67 -12.08 18.45
N LYS A 326 19.62 -11.40 19.11
CA LYS A 326 20.34 -11.96 20.27
C LYS A 326 19.39 -12.42 21.38
N THR A 327 18.23 -11.76 21.50
CA THR A 327 17.15 -12.21 22.37
C THR A 327 16.32 -13.25 21.61
N SER A 328 16.75 -14.51 21.65
CA SER A 328 16.16 -15.61 20.86
C SER A 328 14.63 -15.66 20.99
N GLY A 329 13.94 -15.77 19.85
CA GLY A 329 12.48 -15.78 19.74
C GLY A 329 11.86 -14.39 19.51
N PHE A 330 12.65 -13.31 19.64
CA PHE A 330 12.29 -11.99 19.16
C PHE A 330 12.88 -11.79 17.77
N ILE A 331 12.01 -11.67 16.76
CA ILE A 331 12.37 -11.62 15.35
C ILE A 331 12.14 -10.20 14.83
N ASN A 332 13.20 -9.56 14.35
CA ASN A 332 13.10 -8.29 13.66
C ASN A 332 12.68 -8.53 12.20
N VAL A 333 11.67 -7.77 11.74
CA VAL A 333 11.23 -7.70 10.34
C VAL A 333 11.01 -6.23 9.99
N VAL A 334 12.11 -5.49 9.92
CA VAL A 334 12.14 -4.01 9.88
C VAL A 334 12.99 -3.51 8.72
N GLY A 335 12.95 -2.20 8.47
CA GLY A 335 13.63 -1.63 7.28
C GLY A 335 12.94 -1.99 5.96
N ILE A 336 11.71 -2.50 6.01
CA ILE A 336 10.94 -2.96 4.84
C ILE A 336 10.42 -1.73 4.06
N GLN A 337 11.32 -1.09 3.32
CA GLN A 337 11.03 -0.04 2.36
C GLN A 337 10.65 -0.63 1.00
N SER A 338 10.72 0.15 -0.09
CA SER A 338 10.54 -0.40 -1.45
C SER A 338 11.55 -1.53 -1.72
N PRO A 339 11.16 -2.69 -2.28
CA PRO A 339 9.85 -3.07 -2.81
C PRO A 339 9.00 -3.89 -1.81
N GLY A 340 8.69 -3.31 -0.65
CA GLY A 340 8.15 -4.02 0.53
C GLY A 340 6.78 -4.65 0.36
N ILE A 341 5.86 -4.02 -0.39
CA ILE A 341 4.56 -4.65 -0.73
C ILE A 341 4.81 -5.89 -1.59
N THR A 342 5.60 -5.74 -2.65
CA THR A 342 5.91 -6.83 -3.58
C THR A 342 6.60 -8.00 -2.89
N SER A 343 7.49 -7.70 -1.95
CA SER A 343 8.28 -8.70 -1.24
C SER A 343 7.55 -9.36 -0.08
N SER A 344 6.42 -8.81 0.38
CA SER A 344 5.78 -9.24 1.64
C SER A 344 5.40 -10.72 1.71
N PRO A 345 4.98 -11.40 0.62
CA PRO A 345 4.74 -12.85 0.67
C PRO A 345 6.01 -13.64 0.96
N GLU A 346 7.14 -13.24 0.37
CA GLU A 346 8.42 -13.92 0.55
C GLU A 346 9.04 -13.59 1.91
N VAL A 347 8.86 -12.37 2.41
CA VAL A 347 9.19 -11.99 3.79
C VAL A 347 8.50 -12.91 4.79
N ALA A 348 7.21 -13.19 4.59
CA ALA A 348 6.46 -14.08 5.47
C ALA A 348 7.00 -15.53 5.45
N LYS A 349 7.45 -16.03 4.29
CA LYS A 349 8.11 -17.35 4.18
C LYS A 349 9.46 -17.38 4.91
N ILE A 350 10.25 -16.32 4.84
CA ILE A 350 11.52 -16.23 5.59
C ILE A 350 11.27 -16.31 7.09
N VAL A 351 10.28 -15.56 7.58
CA VAL A 351 9.92 -15.54 9.01
C VAL A 351 9.40 -16.90 9.47
N GLU A 352 8.57 -17.58 8.65
CA GLU A 352 8.16 -18.96 8.91
C GLU A 352 9.36 -19.90 9.06
N ASN A 353 10.36 -19.80 8.18
CA ASN A 353 11.58 -20.62 8.26
C ASN A 353 12.39 -20.32 9.52
N ILE A 354 12.54 -19.05 9.90
CA ILE A 354 13.20 -18.66 11.17
C ILE A 354 12.48 -19.30 12.36
N LEU A 355 11.14 -19.24 12.41
CA LEU A 355 10.37 -19.85 13.50
C LEU A 355 10.54 -21.37 13.53
N LYS A 356 10.60 -22.02 12.36
CA LYS A 356 10.86 -23.45 12.25
C LYS A 356 12.26 -23.82 12.77
N ASP A 357 13.28 -23.04 12.43
CA ASP A 357 14.65 -23.24 12.91
C ASP A 357 14.77 -23.03 14.42
N LEU A 358 13.88 -22.21 15.00
CA LEU A 358 13.71 -22.03 16.44
C LEU A 358 12.79 -23.08 17.09
N ASN A 359 12.49 -24.17 16.37
CA ASN A 359 11.68 -25.30 16.83
C ASN A 359 10.20 -24.99 17.14
N LEU A 360 9.62 -23.94 16.54
CA LEU A 360 8.17 -23.79 16.54
C LEU A 360 7.53 -24.94 15.75
N LYS A 361 6.61 -25.69 16.37
CA LYS A 361 5.87 -26.77 15.70
C LYS A 361 4.85 -26.19 14.72
N LEU A 362 5.13 -26.29 13.43
CA LEU A 362 4.23 -25.87 12.35
C LEU A 362 3.43 -27.08 11.84
N GLU A 363 2.30 -27.37 12.49
CA GLU A 363 1.35 -28.41 12.07
C GLU A 363 0.26 -27.77 11.20
N ASP A 364 0.10 -28.20 9.94
CA ASP A 364 -0.94 -27.67 9.04
C ASP A 364 -2.33 -27.81 9.68
N ASP A 365 -3.14 -26.76 9.59
CA ASP A 365 -4.52 -26.76 10.03
C ASP A 365 -5.42 -27.27 8.89
N PRO A 366 -6.11 -28.43 9.04
CA PRO A 366 -6.98 -28.96 8.01
C PRO A 366 -8.23 -28.10 7.75
N SER A 367 -8.54 -27.15 8.64
CA SER A 367 -9.64 -26.19 8.48
C SER A 367 -9.23 -24.89 7.78
N TYR A 368 -7.93 -24.73 7.44
CA TYR A 368 -7.45 -23.53 6.78
C TYR A 368 -8.21 -23.23 5.49
N ASN A 369 -8.81 -22.06 5.43
CA ASN A 369 -9.46 -21.52 4.25
C ASN A 369 -8.63 -20.35 3.68
N PRO A 370 -7.95 -20.51 2.52
CA PRO A 370 -7.20 -19.42 1.92
C PRO A 370 -8.10 -18.36 1.27
N TYR A 371 -9.38 -18.67 1.05
CA TYR A 371 -10.28 -17.86 0.22
C TYR A 371 -11.06 -16.84 1.04
N ARG A 372 -11.02 -15.58 0.59
CA ARG A 372 -11.77 -14.46 1.13
C ARG A 372 -12.56 -13.78 0.01
N LYS A 373 -13.87 -13.62 0.21
CA LYS A 373 -14.78 -13.02 -0.78
C LYS A 373 -14.41 -11.55 -1.05
N PRO A 374 -14.62 -11.01 -2.25
CA PRO A 374 -14.46 -9.57 -2.50
C PRO A 374 -15.44 -8.75 -1.64
N ILE A 375 -15.04 -7.54 -1.23
CA ILE A 375 -15.97 -6.50 -0.75
C ILE A 375 -16.45 -5.67 -1.94
N ILE A 376 -15.52 -5.32 -2.83
CA ILE A 376 -15.78 -4.51 -4.02
C ILE A 376 -15.94 -5.45 -5.20
N GLU A 377 -17.13 -5.44 -5.79
CA GLU A 377 -17.37 -6.04 -7.10
C GLU A 377 -16.98 -5.01 -8.17
N TYR A 378 -15.97 -5.33 -8.98
CA TYR A 378 -15.54 -4.44 -10.06
C TYR A 378 -16.63 -4.39 -11.13
N LYS A 379 -17.15 -3.19 -11.39
CA LYS A 379 -18.21 -2.95 -12.39
C LYS A 379 -18.03 -1.60 -13.06
N GLU A 380 -18.56 -1.49 -14.27
CA GLU A 380 -18.77 -0.19 -14.91
C GLU A 380 -19.83 0.58 -14.11
N LEU A 381 -19.55 1.86 -13.86
CA LEU A 381 -20.45 2.73 -13.12
C LEU A 381 -21.55 3.22 -14.06
N GLU A 382 -22.81 2.99 -13.70
CA GLU A 382 -23.97 3.55 -14.40
C GLU A 382 -24.00 5.10 -14.41
N ASP A 383 -24.73 5.67 -15.37
CA ASP A 383 -25.01 7.10 -15.40
C ASP A 383 -25.68 7.56 -14.10
N PHE A 384 -25.25 8.72 -13.63
CA PHE A 384 -25.66 9.32 -12.37
C PHE A 384 -27.17 9.54 -12.26
N ASN A 385 -27.89 9.76 -13.37
CA ASN A 385 -29.33 9.97 -13.40
C ASN A 385 -30.11 8.65 -13.27
N LYS A 386 -29.54 7.53 -13.70
CA LYS A 386 -30.18 6.21 -13.61
C LYS A 386 -30.22 5.67 -12.19
N VAL A 387 -29.28 6.12 -11.35
CA VAL A 387 -29.11 5.61 -9.98
C VAL A 387 -29.51 6.62 -8.91
N LYS A 388 -30.06 7.78 -9.29
CA LYS A 388 -30.37 8.87 -8.36
C LYS A 388 -31.40 8.45 -7.31
N ASP A 389 -32.44 7.72 -7.73
CA ASP A 389 -33.56 7.33 -6.87
C ASP A 389 -33.15 6.25 -5.86
N LYS A 390 -32.04 5.53 -6.12
CA LYS A 390 -31.49 4.55 -5.19
C LYS A 390 -30.91 5.19 -3.92
N ILE A 391 -30.62 6.50 -3.92
CA ILE A 391 -30.16 7.21 -2.71
C ILE A 391 -31.30 7.41 -1.71
N ASP A 392 -32.52 7.59 -2.23
CA ASP A 392 -33.71 7.92 -1.45
C ASP A 392 -34.43 6.67 -0.90
N LEU A 393 -33.90 5.47 -1.20
CA LEU A 393 -34.32 4.24 -0.55
C LEU A 393 -34.11 4.35 0.98
N PRO A 394 -34.98 3.72 1.79
CA PRO A 394 -34.88 3.80 3.24
C PRO A 394 -33.61 3.10 3.77
N LEU A 395 -33.09 3.59 4.90
CA LEU A 395 -32.04 2.92 5.67
C LEU A 395 -32.43 1.46 5.94
N GLY A 396 -31.48 0.54 5.84
CA GLY A 396 -31.70 -0.90 5.92
C GLY A 396 -31.96 -1.57 4.57
N ASN A 397 -32.25 -0.82 3.51
CA ASN A 397 -32.44 -1.41 2.18
C ASN A 397 -31.09 -1.77 1.53
N PRO A 398 -30.84 -3.03 1.14
CA PRO A 398 -29.55 -3.47 0.60
C PRO A 398 -29.16 -2.79 -0.73
N GLU A 399 -30.15 -2.34 -1.51
CA GLU A 399 -29.96 -1.66 -2.80
C GLU A 399 -29.81 -0.14 -2.65
N ARG A 400 -29.97 0.40 -1.44
CA ARG A 400 -29.77 1.82 -1.16
C ARG A 400 -28.34 2.21 -1.49
N LEU A 401 -28.19 3.22 -2.33
CA LEU A 401 -26.87 3.77 -2.65
C LEU A 401 -26.44 4.80 -1.61
N VAL A 402 -25.37 4.48 -0.89
CA VAL A 402 -24.79 5.36 0.12
C VAL A 402 -23.81 6.34 -0.55
N CYS A 403 -22.96 5.84 -1.44
CA CYS A 403 -22.05 6.66 -2.25
C CYS A 403 -22.41 6.57 -3.74
N ARG A 404 -23.03 7.61 -4.29
CA ARG A 404 -23.39 7.69 -5.72
C ARG A 404 -22.17 7.68 -6.65
N CYS A 405 -21.09 8.38 -6.28
CA CYS A 405 -19.94 8.54 -7.18
C CYS A 405 -19.15 7.25 -7.40
N GLU A 406 -19.16 6.35 -6.42
CA GLU A 406 -18.51 5.03 -6.51
C GLU A 406 -19.54 3.89 -6.53
N GLN A 407 -20.84 4.22 -6.58
CA GLN A 407 -21.99 3.30 -6.54
C GLN A 407 -21.90 2.22 -5.46
N VAL A 408 -21.52 2.66 -4.26
CA VAL A 408 -21.44 1.83 -3.06
C VAL A 408 -22.82 1.72 -2.44
N SER A 409 -23.34 0.50 -2.35
CA SER A 409 -24.61 0.22 -1.69
C SER A 409 -24.43 0.09 -0.18
N GLU A 410 -25.54 0.17 0.54
CA GLU A 410 -25.57 -0.04 1.98
C GLU A 410 -25.12 -1.47 2.35
N LYS A 411 -25.55 -2.47 1.58
CA LYS A 411 -25.11 -3.86 1.75
C LYS A 411 -23.59 -3.99 1.76
N THR A 412 -22.88 -3.29 0.86
CA THR A 412 -21.41 -3.32 0.79
C THR A 412 -20.77 -2.74 2.06
N ILE A 413 -21.36 -1.70 2.65
CA ILE A 413 -20.85 -1.11 3.90
C ILE A 413 -21.06 -2.07 5.07
N ARG A 414 -22.25 -2.65 5.20
CA ARG A 414 -22.56 -3.61 6.27
C ARG A 414 -21.71 -4.88 6.16
N ASP A 415 -21.50 -5.38 4.93
CA ASP A 415 -20.56 -6.49 4.68
C ASP A 415 -19.13 -6.13 5.11
N ALA A 416 -18.64 -4.94 4.77
CA ALA A 416 -17.31 -4.49 5.20
C ALA A 416 -17.15 -4.40 6.72
N MET A 417 -18.22 -4.08 7.46
CA MET A 417 -18.21 -3.98 8.93
C MET A 417 -18.21 -5.34 9.63
N ASN A 418 -18.67 -6.39 8.96
CA ASN A 418 -18.90 -7.71 9.54
C ASN A 418 -17.83 -8.75 9.16
N ARG A 419 -16.61 -8.30 8.82
CA ARG A 419 -15.48 -9.15 8.39
C ARG A 419 -14.35 -9.29 9.42
N GLY A 420 -14.69 -9.18 10.70
CA GLY A 420 -13.79 -9.44 11.82
C GLY A 420 -12.87 -8.27 12.22
N ILE A 421 -12.51 -7.37 11.29
CA ILE A 421 -11.77 -6.14 11.64
C ILE A 421 -12.76 -5.04 12.05
N PRO A 422 -12.69 -4.49 13.29
CA PRO A 422 -13.56 -3.40 13.71
C PRO A 422 -13.42 -2.16 12.81
N CYS A 423 -14.56 -1.65 12.32
CA CYS A 423 -14.61 -0.43 11.50
C CYS A 423 -14.96 0.79 12.36
N LEU A 424 -13.96 1.39 12.99
CA LEU A 424 -14.14 2.45 14.00
C LEU A 424 -14.23 3.87 13.43
N THR A 425 -14.00 4.06 12.12
CA THR A 425 -13.93 5.38 11.49
C THR A 425 -14.54 5.39 10.09
N PHE A 426 -14.92 6.57 9.59
CA PHE A 426 -15.33 6.73 8.20
C PHE A 426 -14.27 6.25 7.20
N ASP A 427 -12.99 6.54 7.48
CA ASP A 427 -11.89 6.14 6.59
C ASP A 427 -11.70 4.61 6.54
N ALA A 428 -12.07 3.87 7.59
CA ALA A 428 -12.09 2.41 7.58
C ALA A 428 -13.08 1.87 6.52
N ILE A 429 -14.29 2.44 6.43
CA ILE A 429 -15.27 2.09 5.40
C ILE A 429 -14.81 2.55 4.02
N LYS A 430 -14.28 3.77 3.92
CA LYS A 430 -13.75 4.31 2.67
C LYS A 430 -12.68 3.40 2.06
N ARG A 431 -11.70 2.90 2.85
CA ARG A 431 -10.64 1.99 2.36
C ARG A 431 -11.19 0.64 1.90
N ARG A 432 -12.25 0.13 2.54
CA ARG A 432 -12.87 -1.16 2.20
C ARG A 432 -13.81 -1.10 1.01
N THR A 433 -14.51 0.01 0.83
CA THR A 433 -15.67 0.11 -0.09
C THR A 433 -15.51 1.18 -1.17
N ARG A 434 -14.50 2.06 -1.04
CA ARG A 434 -14.32 3.30 -1.81
C ARG A 434 -15.33 4.41 -1.55
N SER A 435 -16.28 4.25 -0.62
CA SER A 435 -17.21 5.34 -0.31
C SER A 435 -16.47 6.62 0.07
N GLY A 436 -16.65 7.70 -0.69
CA GLY A 436 -15.92 8.96 -0.48
C GLY A 436 -14.56 9.07 -1.17
N MET A 437 -14.19 8.11 -2.02
CA MET A 437 -13.00 8.19 -2.90
C MET A 437 -13.29 8.80 -4.28
N GLY A 438 -14.57 8.92 -4.66
CA GLY A 438 -14.97 9.56 -5.92
C GLY A 438 -14.69 11.07 -5.95
N PHE A 439 -14.95 11.75 -7.07
CA PHE A 439 -14.58 13.17 -7.27
C PHE A 439 -15.08 14.13 -6.18
N CYS A 440 -16.18 13.81 -5.49
CA CYS A 440 -16.70 14.63 -4.40
C CYS A 440 -15.93 14.52 -3.08
N GLN A 441 -14.97 13.59 -3.01
CA GLN A 441 -14.07 13.36 -1.88
C GLN A 441 -14.81 13.20 -0.55
N GLY A 442 -15.97 12.55 -0.57
CA GLY A 442 -16.78 12.24 0.61
C GLY A 442 -17.78 13.33 1.01
N ASN A 443 -17.78 14.51 0.38
CA ASN A 443 -18.63 15.64 0.77
C ASN A 443 -20.13 15.31 0.81
N PHE A 444 -20.61 14.41 -0.04
CA PHE A 444 -22.04 14.06 -0.10
C PHE A 444 -22.41 12.77 0.61
N CYS A 445 -21.52 11.78 0.67
CA CYS A 445 -21.85 10.46 1.22
C CYS A 445 -21.44 10.27 2.67
N ARG A 446 -20.58 11.14 3.24
CA ARG A 446 -20.03 10.95 4.59
C ARG A 446 -21.11 10.74 5.65
N GLN A 447 -22.14 11.59 5.67
CA GLN A 447 -23.21 11.45 6.67
C GLN A 447 -24.03 10.17 6.49
N ARG A 448 -24.32 9.75 5.25
CA ARG A 448 -25.03 8.48 5.00
C ARG A 448 -24.18 7.26 5.37
N VAL A 449 -22.87 7.31 5.16
CA VAL A 449 -21.97 6.24 5.63
C VAL A 449 -22.02 6.15 7.15
N LEU A 450 -21.89 7.28 7.85
CA LEU A 450 -21.96 7.32 9.31
C LEU A 450 -23.33 6.82 9.81
N GLU A 451 -24.43 7.23 9.18
CA GLU A 451 -25.78 6.72 9.51
C GLU A 451 -25.86 5.19 9.43
N VAL A 452 -25.33 4.58 8.37
CA VAL A 452 -25.30 3.11 8.22
C VAL A 452 -24.42 2.46 9.28
N MET A 453 -23.26 3.06 9.57
CA MET A 453 -22.36 2.53 10.59
C MET A 453 -22.99 2.58 11.98
N GLU A 454 -23.63 3.69 12.35
CA GLU A 454 -24.29 3.89 13.65
C GLU A 454 -25.51 2.98 13.81
N ASP A 455 -26.22 2.70 12.72
CA ASP A 455 -27.31 1.72 12.70
C ASP A 455 -26.80 0.28 12.88
N GLU A 456 -25.68 -0.08 12.24
CA GLU A 456 -25.07 -1.42 12.37
C GLU A 456 -24.48 -1.66 13.78
N THR A 457 -23.84 -0.66 14.38
CA THR A 457 -23.21 -0.81 15.70
C THR A 457 -24.16 -0.54 16.86
N GLY A 458 -25.24 0.22 16.64
CA GLY A 458 -26.08 0.77 17.70
C GLY A 458 -25.40 1.87 18.52
N GLU A 459 -24.21 2.32 18.12
CA GLU A 459 -23.38 3.30 18.83
C GLU A 459 -22.90 4.41 17.91
N LYS A 460 -22.57 5.58 18.49
CA LYS A 460 -21.96 6.65 17.71
C LYS A 460 -20.54 6.29 17.29
N ILE A 461 -20.20 6.58 16.03
CA ILE A 461 -18.86 6.29 15.51
C ILE A 461 -17.82 7.24 16.11
N LEU A 462 -16.74 6.63 16.64
CA LEU A 462 -15.66 7.28 17.38
C LEU A 462 -15.07 8.49 16.64
N ASN A 463 -14.74 8.33 15.36
CA ASN A 463 -14.21 9.40 14.53
C ASN A 463 -15.01 9.60 13.25
N ARG A 464 -15.69 10.76 13.19
CA ARG A 464 -16.52 11.20 12.07
C ARG A 464 -15.74 12.01 11.01
N LYS A 465 -14.47 12.33 11.28
CA LYS A 465 -13.57 13.11 10.43
C LYS A 465 -12.63 12.17 9.64
N PHE A 466 -12.02 12.71 8.59
CA PHE A 466 -10.94 12.05 7.86
C PHE A 466 -9.68 11.95 8.73
N ASP A 467 -8.85 10.93 8.49
CA ASP A 467 -7.53 10.74 9.10
C ASP A 467 -6.71 12.05 9.03
N SER A 468 -6.70 12.71 7.86
CA SER A 468 -5.96 13.97 7.68
C SER A 468 -6.54 15.13 8.50
N GLU A 469 -7.85 15.17 8.70
CA GLU A 469 -8.50 16.19 9.53
C GLU A 469 -8.23 15.95 11.03
N HIS A 470 -8.13 14.69 11.45
CA HIS A 470 -7.82 14.32 12.82
C HIS A 470 -6.35 14.56 13.16
N SER A 471 -5.44 14.19 12.25
CA SER A 471 -4.00 14.31 12.44
C SER A 471 -3.45 15.70 12.11
N GLY A 472 -4.29 16.68 11.75
CA GLY A 472 -3.85 18.05 11.44
C GLY A 472 -2.94 18.15 10.20
N ILE A 473 -3.01 17.17 9.30
CA ILE A 473 -2.10 17.08 8.15
C ILE A 473 -2.49 18.11 7.09
N SER A 474 -1.55 18.97 6.71
CA SER A 474 -1.73 19.92 5.61
C SER A 474 -1.67 19.21 4.26
N ARG A 475 -2.69 19.39 3.41
CA ARG A 475 -2.70 18.83 2.04
C ARG A 475 -3.05 19.89 1.03
N ILE A 476 -2.32 19.89 -0.08
CA ILE A 476 -2.65 20.66 -1.27
C ILE A 476 -4.02 20.21 -1.76
N ASN A 477 -4.93 21.17 -1.85
CA ASN A 477 -6.32 20.92 -2.21
C ASN A 477 -6.60 21.42 -3.63
N LYS A 478 -7.86 21.28 -4.06
CA LYS A 478 -8.27 21.65 -5.42
C LYS A 478 -8.10 23.14 -5.72
N LYS A 479 -8.29 24.02 -4.72
CA LYS A 479 -8.13 25.47 -4.87
C LYS A 479 -6.67 25.81 -5.15
N ASP A 480 -5.74 25.19 -4.42
CA ASP A 480 -4.30 25.41 -4.59
C ASP A 480 -3.86 24.98 -6.00
N ILE A 481 -4.29 23.80 -6.46
CA ILE A 481 -4.02 23.33 -7.83
C ILE A 481 -4.65 24.26 -8.89
N ASN A 482 -5.86 24.76 -8.66
CA ASN A 482 -6.47 25.71 -9.61
C ASN A 482 -5.70 27.03 -9.70
N ASN A 483 -5.09 27.50 -8.61
CA ASN A 483 -4.22 28.67 -8.64
C ASN A 483 -2.94 28.36 -9.41
N PHE A 484 -2.30 27.22 -9.15
CA PHE A 484 -1.13 26.77 -9.90
C PHE A 484 -1.40 26.64 -11.41
N ILE A 485 -2.57 26.13 -11.81
CA ILE A 485 -2.98 26.08 -13.23
C ILE A 485 -3.02 27.48 -13.84
N LYS A 486 -3.57 28.48 -13.13
CA LYS A 486 -3.61 29.86 -13.63
C LYS A 486 -2.22 30.45 -13.81
N GLU A 487 -1.33 30.21 -12.85
CA GLU A 487 0.07 30.66 -12.94
C GLU A 487 0.80 30.04 -14.15
N LEU A 488 0.51 28.78 -14.49
CA LEU A 488 1.03 28.14 -15.70
C LEU A 488 0.44 28.74 -16.99
N GLU A 489 -0.87 29.00 -17.00
CA GLU A 489 -1.55 29.64 -18.13
C GLU A 489 -1.03 31.07 -18.37
N GLU A 490 -0.74 31.83 -17.31
CA GLU A 490 -0.16 33.18 -17.38
C GLU A 490 1.28 33.17 -17.94
N LYS A 491 2.14 32.26 -17.47
CA LYS A 491 3.52 32.14 -17.98
C LYS A 491 3.58 31.76 -19.46
N ASN A 492 2.70 30.87 -19.91
CA ASN A 492 2.63 30.47 -21.32
C ASN A 492 2.09 31.58 -22.25
N LEU A 493 1.47 32.64 -21.71
CA LEU A 493 1.04 33.82 -22.49
C LEU A 493 2.14 34.89 -22.57
N GLU A 494 3.15 34.82 -21.70
CA GLU A 494 4.31 35.73 -21.68
C GLU A 494 5.50 35.25 -22.53
N GLU A 495 5.57 33.94 -22.82
CA GLU A 495 6.50 33.29 -23.76
C GLU A 495 5.95 33.26 -25.20
#